data_AF-A0AAV5STR5-F1
#
_entry.id   AF-A0AAV5STR5-F1
#
_cell.length_a   1.000
_cell.length_b   1.000
_cell.length_c   1.000
_cell.angle_alpha   90.00
_cell.angle_beta   90.00
_cell.angle_gamma   90.00
#
_symmetry.space_group_name_H-M   'P 1'
#
loop_
_entity.id
_entity.type
_entity.pdbx_description
1 polymer ?
#
loop_
_entity_poly.entity_id
_entity_poly.type
_entity_poly.pdbx_seq_one_letter_code
_entity_poly.pdbx_strand_id
1 'polypeptide(L)'
;MRWVTFCRVFFFSESALAAAINLYVLVKLWRRRIDSNASTYRIGITVMCVGAIVQALLQCFTVTIHQIHDNVYTLVQLGEVGWMRSREACIIVTQILTFLMWELIPAACILQYLALCRSHYSTARRLFIAYAYCIVIVCVSSPNSAVFLNEKTWAPYVHDVVRQVQEIAEDEPVYAYAATTNVVEDNNNRTIWPFVLVATLPSYVWSYGAFIITTMLIYRALRTDGVQLTKKTLMMQRRFLKMQVLQGFVPLLVCGFPVTLFIGNIIAGTSMDRSSIIMTCSIFAVPIVQALVSLTFVRRMKRKTDSEQSSSTGRR
;
A
#
# COMPACT_ATOMS: atom_id res chain seq x y z
N MET A 1 -9.24 -17.60 24.19
CA MET A 1 -9.59 -16.25 23.71
C MET A 1 -10.56 -16.42 22.56
N ARG A 2 -11.71 -15.71 22.54
CA ARG A 2 -12.67 -15.78 21.42
C ARG A 2 -11.99 -15.28 20.13
N TRP A 3 -12.32 -15.88 18.99
CA TRP A 3 -11.69 -15.60 17.70
C TRP A 3 -11.73 -14.11 17.29
N VAL A 4 -12.87 -13.45 17.48
CA VAL A 4 -13.03 -12.01 17.21
C VAL A 4 -12.11 -11.17 18.09
N THR A 5 -12.00 -11.50 19.39
CA THR A 5 -11.08 -10.83 20.31
C THR A 5 -9.63 -11.00 19.89
N PHE A 6 -9.25 -12.20 19.43
CA PHE A 6 -7.93 -12.45 18.86
C PHE A 6 -7.66 -11.51 17.67
N CYS A 7 -8.57 -11.47 16.69
CA CYS A 7 -8.42 -10.63 15.50
C CYS A 7 -8.29 -9.15 15.86
N ARG A 8 -9.14 -8.65 16.77
CA ARG A 8 -9.09 -7.27 17.28
C ARG A 8 -7.71 -6.93 17.84
N VAL A 9 -7.23 -7.71 18.80
CA VAL A 9 -5.94 -7.46 19.46
C VAL A 9 -4.79 -7.57 18.48
N PHE A 10 -4.80 -8.60 17.63
CA PHE A 10 -3.73 -8.86 16.67
C PHE A 10 -3.60 -7.72 15.63
N PHE A 11 -4.69 -7.39 14.94
CA PHE A 11 -4.66 -6.38 13.88
C PHE A 11 -4.52 -4.95 14.41
N PHE A 12 -5.04 -4.67 15.60
CA PHE A 12 -4.75 -3.41 16.28
C PHE A 12 -3.24 -3.28 16.57
N SER A 13 -2.62 -4.33 17.09
CA SER A 13 -1.19 -4.34 17.43
C SER A 13 -0.30 -4.22 16.19
N GLU A 14 -0.64 -4.95 15.13
CA GLU A 14 0.06 -4.88 13.84
C GLU A 14 -0.02 -3.46 13.25
N SER A 15 -1.21 -2.85 13.27
CA SER A 15 -1.42 -1.49 12.76
C SER A 15 -0.69 -0.45 13.61
N ALA A 16 -0.75 -0.56 14.94
CA ALA A 16 -0.02 0.34 15.83
C ALA A 16 1.50 0.25 15.60
N LEU A 17 2.03 -0.96 15.39
CA LEU A 17 3.43 -1.18 15.04
C LEU A 17 3.78 -0.55 13.69
N ALA A 18 2.94 -0.71 12.67
CA ALA A 18 3.12 -0.10 11.36
C ALA A 18 3.20 1.43 11.46
N ALA A 19 2.29 2.06 12.20
CA ALA A 19 2.30 3.50 12.45
C ALA A 19 3.58 3.95 13.16
N ALA A 20 3.98 3.24 14.23
CA ALA A 20 5.16 3.57 15.02
C ALA A 20 6.47 3.48 14.21
N ILE A 21 6.66 2.42 13.42
CA ILE A 21 7.87 2.25 12.60
C ILE A 21 7.93 3.32 11.50
N ASN A 22 6.80 3.61 10.82
CA ASN A 22 6.77 4.65 9.80
C ASN A 22 7.02 6.05 10.37
N LEU A 23 6.46 6.36 11.54
CA LEU A 23 6.74 7.61 12.25
C LEU A 23 8.23 7.72 12.62
N TYR A 24 8.83 6.63 13.11
CA TYR A 24 10.25 6.58 13.42
C TYR A 24 11.11 6.83 12.17
N VAL A 25 10.78 6.23 11.02
CA VAL A 25 11.45 6.48 9.74
C VAL A 25 11.34 7.94 9.36
N LEU A 26 10.16 8.54 9.46
CA LEU A 26 9.90 9.94 9.12
C LEU A 26 10.74 10.88 10.00
N VAL A 27 10.73 10.68 11.32
CA VAL A 27 11.54 11.47 12.26
C VAL A 27 13.04 11.33 11.94
N LYS A 28 13.52 10.12 11.66
CA LYS A 28 14.93 9.90 11.29
C LYS A 28 15.30 10.52 9.95
N LEU A 29 14.38 10.51 8.98
CA LEU A 29 14.57 11.10 7.66
C LEU A 29 14.69 12.63 7.75
N TRP A 30 13.80 13.27 8.51
CA TRP A 30 13.73 14.74 8.62
C TRP A 30 14.75 15.34 9.58
N ARG A 31 15.15 14.63 10.65
CA ARG A 31 16.26 15.08 11.51
C ARG A 31 17.62 15.08 10.81
N ARG A 32 17.74 14.47 9.63
CA ARG A 32 19.00 14.40 8.89
C ARG A 32 19.12 15.55 7.90
N ARG A 33 20.29 16.20 7.89
CA ARG A 33 20.72 17.06 6.79
C ARG A 33 21.00 16.16 5.58
N ILE A 34 20.06 16.13 4.65
CA ILE A 34 20.18 15.44 3.37
C ILE A 34 20.48 16.53 2.34
N ASP A 35 21.47 16.28 1.48
CA ASP A 35 21.84 17.20 0.41
C ASP A 35 20.61 17.56 -0.45
N SER A 36 20.57 18.79 -0.96
CA SER A 36 19.48 19.27 -1.83
C SER A 36 19.26 18.36 -3.05
N ASN A 37 20.34 17.76 -3.56
CA ASN A 37 20.34 16.79 -4.66
C ASN A 37 19.60 15.48 -4.33
N ALA A 38 19.32 15.23 -3.05
CA ALA A 38 18.63 14.06 -2.53
C ALA A 38 17.22 14.39 -1.98
N SER A 39 16.73 15.61 -2.25
CA SER A 39 15.38 16.07 -1.90
C SER A 39 14.27 15.16 -2.46
N THR A 40 14.40 14.73 -3.72
CA THR A 40 13.51 13.75 -4.38
C THR A 40 13.28 12.51 -3.52
N TYR A 41 14.34 11.98 -2.91
CA TYR A 41 14.28 10.77 -2.09
C TYR A 41 13.55 11.01 -0.78
N ARG A 42 13.83 12.16 -0.16
CA ARG A 42 13.15 12.59 1.06
C ARG A 42 11.64 12.71 0.81
N ILE A 43 11.23 13.29 -0.31
CA ILE A 43 9.81 13.47 -0.65
C ILE A 43 9.14 12.11 -0.86
N GLY A 44 9.73 11.22 -1.67
CA GLY A 44 9.16 9.89 -1.93
C GLY A 44 8.96 9.08 -0.65
N ILE A 45 9.98 9.00 0.22
CA ILE A 45 9.87 8.29 1.50
C ILE A 45 8.86 8.97 2.43
N THR A 46 8.80 10.31 2.44
CA THR A 46 7.83 11.05 3.25
C THR A 46 6.40 10.72 2.86
N VAL A 47 6.07 10.77 1.56
CA VAL A 47 4.71 10.48 1.09
C VAL A 47 4.32 9.04 1.41
N MET A 48 5.22 8.08 1.18
CA MET A 48 4.97 6.67 1.52
C MET A 48 4.73 6.47 3.03
N CYS A 49 5.59 7.03 3.89
CA CYS A 49 5.43 6.90 5.34
C CYS A 49 4.16 7.58 5.85
N VAL A 50 3.80 8.75 5.32
CA VAL A 50 2.56 9.45 5.71
C VAL A 50 1.34 8.64 5.31
N GLY A 51 1.28 8.15 4.06
CA GLY A 51 0.19 7.28 3.60
C GLY A 51 0.05 6.02 4.47
N ALA A 52 1.18 5.36 4.77
CA ALA A 52 1.22 4.19 5.64
C ALA A 52 0.75 4.49 7.08
N ILE A 53 1.12 5.64 7.65
CA ILE A 53 0.65 6.07 8.99
C ILE A 53 -0.87 6.29 8.97
N VAL A 54 -1.39 7.02 7.97
CA VAL A 54 -2.83 7.29 7.84
C VAL A 54 -3.61 5.98 7.72
N GLN A 55 -3.14 5.06 6.88
CA GLN A 55 -3.74 3.74 6.74
C GLN A 55 -3.71 2.94 8.05
N ALA A 56 -2.55 2.87 8.69
CA ALA A 56 -2.38 2.14 9.94
C ALA A 56 -3.27 2.69 11.06
N LEU A 57 -3.36 4.02 11.20
CA LEU A 57 -4.24 4.64 12.19
C LEU A 57 -5.70 4.33 11.88
N LEU A 58 -6.14 4.47 10.62
CA LEU A 58 -7.51 4.10 10.24
C LEU A 58 -7.81 2.63 10.56
N GLN A 59 -6.83 1.74 10.37
CA GLN A 59 -6.98 0.33 10.65
C GLN A 59 -7.01 0.00 12.15
N CYS A 60 -6.32 0.78 13.00
CA CYS A 60 -6.48 0.68 14.47
C CYS A 60 -7.93 0.92 14.90
N PHE A 61 -8.66 1.80 14.20
CA PHE A 61 -10.04 2.13 14.53
C PHE A 61 -11.06 1.20 13.86
N THR A 62 -10.84 0.82 12.60
CA THR A 62 -11.80 0.01 11.83
C THR A 62 -11.65 -1.48 12.07
N VAL A 63 -10.43 -1.96 12.30
CA VAL A 63 -10.06 -3.38 12.32
C VAL A 63 -10.81 -4.18 11.25
N THR A 64 -10.50 -3.88 9.99
CA THR A 64 -11.06 -4.57 8.83
C THR A 64 -10.37 -5.92 8.60
N ILE A 65 -11.12 -7.02 8.51
CA ILE A 65 -10.63 -8.33 8.07
C ILE A 65 -11.31 -8.75 6.76
N HIS A 66 -10.61 -9.60 6.01
CA HIS A 66 -11.07 -10.14 4.73
C HIS A 66 -11.60 -11.56 4.92
N GLN A 67 -12.73 -11.88 4.30
CA GLN A 67 -13.37 -13.20 4.32
C GLN A 67 -13.84 -13.57 2.91
N ILE A 68 -13.63 -14.81 2.48
CA ILE A 68 -14.35 -15.41 1.34
C ILE A 68 -15.19 -16.56 1.86
N HIS A 69 -16.49 -16.50 1.58
CA HIS A 69 -17.44 -17.58 1.81
C HIS A 69 -18.39 -17.67 0.62
N ASP A 70 -18.49 -18.83 -0.02
CA ASP A 70 -19.43 -19.13 -1.11
C ASP A 70 -19.47 -18.05 -2.21
N ASN A 71 -18.31 -17.69 -2.77
CA ASN A 71 -18.16 -16.65 -3.79
C ASN A 71 -18.46 -15.20 -3.33
N VAL A 72 -18.66 -14.99 -2.04
CA VAL A 72 -18.88 -13.67 -1.44
C VAL A 72 -17.59 -13.22 -0.76
N TYR A 73 -16.97 -12.19 -1.32
CA TYR A 73 -15.86 -11.49 -0.70
C TYR A 73 -16.40 -10.44 0.26
N THR A 74 -16.13 -10.61 1.55
CA THR A 74 -16.60 -9.74 2.61
C THR A 74 -15.45 -9.03 3.32
N LEU A 75 -15.65 -7.74 3.56
CA LEU A 75 -14.86 -6.87 4.43
C LEU A 75 -15.60 -6.74 5.76
N VAL A 76 -15.08 -7.37 6.81
CA VAL A 76 -15.70 -7.37 8.14
C VAL A 76 -15.01 -6.34 9.01
N GLN A 77 -15.74 -5.36 9.53
CA GLN A 77 -15.23 -4.35 10.45
C GLN A 77 -15.48 -4.81 11.90
N LEU A 78 -14.39 -5.07 12.62
CA LEU A 78 -14.44 -5.51 14.01
C LEU A 78 -14.17 -4.38 15.01
N GLY A 79 -13.70 -3.21 14.57
CA GLY A 79 -13.32 -2.10 15.44
C GLY A 79 -14.47 -1.17 15.84
N GLU A 80 -14.15 -0.19 16.69
CA GLU A 80 -15.10 0.79 17.25
C GLU A 80 -15.78 1.67 16.18
N VAL A 81 -15.22 1.76 14.97
CA VAL A 81 -15.81 2.52 13.86
C VAL A 81 -17.15 1.97 13.42
N GLY A 82 -17.46 0.70 13.73
CA GLY A 82 -18.77 0.13 13.46
C GLY A 82 -19.93 0.98 14.00
N TRP A 83 -19.73 1.66 15.13
CA TRP A 83 -20.70 2.53 15.78
C TRP A 83 -20.84 3.92 15.15
N MET A 84 -19.93 4.31 14.27
CA MET A 84 -19.94 5.62 13.64
C MET A 84 -20.93 5.67 12.47
N ARG A 85 -21.66 6.79 12.34
CA ARG A 85 -22.53 7.05 11.18
C ARG A 85 -21.77 7.04 9.84
N SER A 86 -20.46 7.29 9.87
CA SER A 86 -19.60 7.38 8.68
C SER A 86 -18.84 6.08 8.35
N ARG A 87 -19.28 4.92 8.87
CA ARG A 87 -18.60 3.63 8.67
C ARG A 87 -18.39 3.22 7.20
N GLU A 88 -19.33 3.56 6.32
CA GLU A 88 -19.24 3.31 4.88
C GLU A 88 -18.12 4.14 4.23
N ALA A 89 -17.98 5.40 4.64
CA ALA A 89 -16.87 6.23 4.20
C ALA A 89 -15.53 5.64 4.68
N CYS A 90 -15.48 5.11 5.92
CA CYS A 90 -14.27 4.46 6.44
C CYS A 90 -13.88 3.22 5.64
N ILE A 91 -14.84 2.40 5.17
CA ILE A 91 -14.50 1.22 4.35
C ILE A 91 -13.99 1.64 2.98
N ILE A 92 -14.61 2.63 2.35
CA ILE A 92 -14.15 3.18 1.07
C ILE A 92 -12.74 3.75 1.21
N VAL A 93 -12.49 4.57 2.23
CA VAL A 93 -11.16 5.14 2.48
C VAL A 93 -10.14 4.04 2.76
N THR A 94 -10.50 2.99 3.52
CA THR A 94 -9.60 1.85 3.76
C THR A 94 -9.22 1.13 2.47
N GLN A 95 -10.17 0.92 1.56
CA GLN A 95 -9.92 0.32 0.25
C GLN A 95 -9.02 1.22 -0.61
N ILE A 96 -9.29 2.53 -0.67
CA ILE A 96 -8.47 3.50 -1.41
C ILE A 96 -7.03 3.49 -0.87
N LEU A 97 -6.85 3.55 0.45
CA LEU A 97 -5.51 3.51 1.06
C LEU A 97 -4.79 2.18 0.77
N THR A 98 -5.53 1.08 0.62
CA THR A 98 -4.97 -0.21 0.22
C THR A 98 -4.48 -0.17 -1.24
N PHE A 99 -5.25 0.42 -2.16
CA PHE A 99 -4.82 0.65 -3.55
C PHE A 99 -3.56 1.53 -3.66
N LEU A 100 -3.47 2.57 -2.82
CA LEU A 100 -2.30 3.45 -2.79
C LEU A 100 -0.98 2.72 -2.50
N MET A 101 -1.01 1.51 -1.90
CA MET A 101 0.20 0.72 -1.68
C MET A 101 0.98 0.42 -2.96
N TRP A 102 0.27 0.17 -4.07
CA TRP A 102 0.90 -0.06 -5.38
C TRP A 102 0.76 1.13 -6.33
N GLU A 103 -0.33 1.89 -6.25
CA GLU A 103 -0.58 3.00 -7.17
C GLU A 103 0.42 4.16 -7.00
N LEU A 104 1.06 4.29 -5.84
CA LEU A 104 2.10 5.30 -5.58
C LEU A 104 3.53 4.84 -5.93
N ILE A 105 3.75 3.55 -6.22
CA ILE A 105 5.08 3.02 -6.58
C ILE A 105 5.72 3.80 -7.75
N PRO A 106 5.01 4.11 -8.86
CA PRO A 106 5.61 4.79 -10.01
C PRO A 106 6.13 6.18 -9.68
N ALA A 107 5.50 6.91 -8.75
CA ALA A 107 5.83 8.31 -8.47
C ALA A 107 7.31 8.49 -8.14
N ALA A 108 7.86 7.66 -7.27
CA ALA A 108 9.26 7.76 -6.88
C ALA A 108 10.20 7.51 -8.07
N CYS A 109 9.90 6.52 -8.92
CA CYS A 109 10.73 6.18 -10.08
C CYS A 109 10.62 7.24 -11.17
N ILE A 110 9.42 7.73 -11.48
CA ILE A 110 9.22 8.85 -12.41
C ILE A 110 9.99 10.07 -11.94
N LEU A 111 9.92 10.40 -10.65
CA LEU A 111 10.62 11.54 -10.08
C LEU A 111 12.15 11.39 -10.17
N GLN A 112 12.68 10.18 -9.96
CA GLN A 112 14.11 9.91 -10.17
C GLN A 112 14.50 10.05 -11.65
N TYR A 113 13.72 9.47 -12.56
CA TYR A 113 13.96 9.57 -13.99
C TYR A 113 13.97 11.03 -14.45
N LEU A 114 12.99 11.83 -14.03
CA LEU A 114 12.93 13.25 -14.36
C LEU A 114 14.11 14.03 -13.76
N ALA A 115 14.55 13.68 -12.55
CA ALA A 115 15.72 14.31 -11.95
C ALA A 115 17.03 13.99 -12.70
N LEU A 116 17.16 12.78 -13.26
CA LEU A 116 18.33 12.33 -14.02
C LEU A 116 18.33 12.88 -15.46
N CYS A 117 17.22 12.71 -16.16
CA CYS A 117 17.15 12.92 -17.61
C CYS A 117 16.54 14.28 -17.99
N ARG A 118 15.83 14.94 -17.07
CA ARG A 118 15.14 16.23 -17.28
C ARG A 118 15.54 17.24 -16.19
N SER A 119 16.85 17.40 -16.00
CA SER A 119 17.45 18.29 -15.00
C SER A 119 17.07 19.78 -15.16
N HIS A 120 16.61 20.20 -16.33
CA HIS A 120 16.13 21.57 -16.59
C HIS A 120 14.70 21.81 -16.08
N TYR A 121 13.92 20.77 -15.77
CA TYR A 121 12.59 20.96 -15.18
C TYR A 121 12.71 21.45 -13.73
N SER A 122 11.85 22.38 -13.33
CA SER A 122 11.74 22.79 -11.93
C SER A 122 11.27 21.62 -11.05
N THR A 123 11.63 21.64 -9.76
CA THR A 123 11.24 20.60 -8.79
C THR A 123 9.72 20.42 -8.74
N ALA A 124 8.96 21.53 -8.72
CA ALA A 124 7.49 21.50 -8.71
C ALA A 124 6.94 20.79 -9.94
N ARG A 125 7.47 21.08 -11.14
CA ARG A 125 7.04 20.41 -12.38
C ARG A 125 7.33 18.91 -12.35
N ARG A 126 8.48 18.49 -11.83
CA ARG A 126 8.81 17.06 -11.72
C ARG A 126 7.89 16.33 -10.74
N LEU A 127 7.60 16.96 -9.60
CA LEU A 127 6.65 16.43 -8.61
C LEU A 127 5.26 16.30 -9.19
N PHE A 128 4.77 17.35 -9.87
CA PHE A 128 3.48 17.33 -10.52
C PHE A 128 3.37 16.18 -11.52
N ILE A 129 4.32 16.02 -12.44
CA ILE A 129 4.30 14.92 -13.43
C ILE A 129 4.30 13.55 -12.73
N ALA A 130 5.16 13.37 -11.72
CA ALA A 130 5.30 12.09 -11.03
C ALA A 130 4.03 11.67 -10.27
N TYR A 131 3.40 12.61 -9.56
CA TYR A 131 2.21 12.31 -8.75
C TYR A 131 0.90 12.44 -9.52
N ALA A 132 0.81 13.28 -10.55
CA ALA A 132 -0.37 13.37 -11.41
C ALA A 132 -0.68 12.03 -12.08
N TYR A 133 0.35 11.29 -12.51
CA TYR A 133 0.19 9.94 -13.04
C TYR A 133 -0.51 9.02 -12.04
N CYS A 134 -0.03 8.96 -10.80
CA CYS A 134 -0.63 8.14 -9.74
C CYS A 134 -2.05 8.61 -9.37
N ILE A 135 -2.28 9.93 -9.30
CA ILE A 135 -3.61 10.49 -9.02
C ILE A 135 -4.63 10.07 -10.07
N VAL A 136 -4.26 10.07 -11.35
CA VAL A 136 -5.16 9.60 -12.43
C VAL A 136 -5.56 8.15 -12.21
N ILE A 137 -4.61 7.28 -11.84
CA ILE A 137 -4.91 5.87 -11.54
C ILE A 137 -5.90 5.77 -10.37
N VAL A 138 -5.63 6.48 -9.26
CA VAL A 138 -6.51 6.51 -8.07
C VAL A 138 -7.91 7.01 -8.43
N CYS A 139 -8.03 8.08 -9.23
CA CYS A 139 -9.33 8.63 -9.63
C CYS A 139 -10.13 7.65 -10.50
N VAL A 140 -9.47 6.80 -11.28
CA VAL A 140 -10.12 5.76 -12.09
C VAL A 140 -10.50 4.55 -11.22
N SER A 141 -9.65 4.14 -10.28
CA SER A 141 -9.85 2.93 -9.47
C SER A 141 -10.82 3.16 -8.31
N SER A 142 -10.69 4.26 -7.57
CA SER A 142 -11.41 4.53 -6.32
C SER A 142 -12.95 4.50 -6.40
N PRO A 143 -13.63 4.95 -7.47
CA PRO A 143 -15.09 4.88 -7.53
C PRO A 143 -15.62 3.43 -7.45
N ASN A 144 -14.84 2.46 -7.91
CA ASN A 144 -15.22 1.06 -7.90
C ASN A 144 -15.22 0.45 -6.48
N SER A 145 -14.61 1.09 -5.48
CA SER A 145 -14.68 0.65 -4.08
C SER A 145 -16.11 0.68 -3.54
N ALA A 146 -17.02 1.44 -4.16
CA ALA A 146 -18.44 1.47 -3.81
C ALA A 146 -19.15 0.13 -4.06
N VAL A 147 -18.56 -0.80 -4.82
CA VAL A 147 -19.12 -2.15 -5.04
C VAL A 147 -19.37 -2.90 -3.74
N PHE A 148 -18.60 -2.61 -2.69
CA PHE A 148 -18.71 -3.26 -1.38
C PHE A 148 -19.85 -2.71 -0.52
N LEU A 149 -20.44 -1.57 -0.88
CA LEU A 149 -21.57 -1.02 -0.12
C LEU A 149 -22.80 -1.89 -0.38
N ASN A 150 -23.23 -2.67 0.61
CA ASN A 150 -24.36 -3.59 0.48
C ASN A 150 -25.68 -2.85 0.23
N GLU A 151 -26.55 -3.44 -0.61
CA GLU A 151 -27.95 -3.03 -0.63
C GLU A 151 -28.63 -3.39 0.69
N LYS A 152 -29.65 -2.61 1.09
CA LYS A 152 -30.38 -2.83 2.35
C LYS A 152 -31.02 -4.21 2.45
N THR A 153 -31.47 -4.75 1.32
CA THR A 153 -32.09 -6.07 1.18
C THR A 153 -31.07 -7.21 1.31
N TRP A 154 -29.83 -7.01 0.87
CA TRP A 154 -28.78 -8.02 0.92
C TRP A 154 -27.97 -8.03 2.23
N ALA A 155 -27.92 -6.89 2.93
CA ALA A 155 -27.14 -6.74 4.16
C ALA A 155 -27.43 -7.81 5.25
N PRO A 156 -28.68 -8.23 5.52
CA PRO A 156 -28.97 -9.27 6.52
C PRO A 156 -28.25 -10.59 6.21
N TYR A 157 -28.30 -11.05 4.95
CA TYR A 157 -27.60 -12.26 4.52
C TYR A 157 -26.09 -12.17 4.77
N VAL A 158 -25.47 -11.04 4.39
CA VAL A 158 -24.04 -10.81 4.60
C VAL A 158 -23.68 -10.85 6.10
N HIS A 159 -24.51 -10.23 6.94
CA HIS A 159 -24.30 -10.21 8.39
C HIS A 159 -24.43 -11.61 9.00
N ASP A 160 -25.40 -12.41 8.55
CA ASP A 160 -25.61 -13.77 9.05
C ASP A 160 -24.46 -14.71 8.68
N VAL A 161 -23.99 -14.65 7.42
CA VAL A 161 -22.81 -15.39 6.97
C VAL A 161 -21.57 -15.02 7.79
N VAL A 162 -21.33 -13.72 8.00
CA VAL A 162 -20.20 -13.26 8.80
C VAL A 162 -20.33 -13.70 10.26
N ARG A 163 -21.52 -13.59 10.84
CA ARG A 163 -21.78 -14.03 12.21
C ARG A 163 -21.47 -15.52 12.38
N GLN A 164 -21.96 -16.35 11.45
CA GLN A 164 -21.72 -17.79 11.45
C GLN A 164 -20.23 -18.12 11.30
N VAL A 165 -19.55 -17.56 10.29
CA VAL A 165 -18.14 -17.87 10.00
C VAL A 165 -17.21 -17.38 11.11
N GLN A 166 -17.49 -16.20 11.68
CA GLN A 166 -16.65 -15.56 12.69
C GLN A 166 -17.02 -15.94 14.13
N GLU A 167 -18.08 -16.73 14.35
CA GLU A 167 -18.63 -17.05 15.69
C GLU A 167 -18.90 -15.78 16.52
N ILE A 168 -19.50 -14.75 15.90
CA ILE A 168 -19.89 -13.52 16.60
C ILE A 168 -21.13 -13.80 17.45
N ALA A 169 -21.17 -13.28 18.67
CA ALA A 169 -22.32 -13.45 19.56
C ALA A 169 -23.58 -12.77 18.99
N GLU A 170 -24.77 -13.26 19.33
CA GLU A 170 -26.03 -12.74 18.79
C GLU A 170 -26.27 -11.27 19.18
N ASP A 171 -25.84 -10.87 20.38
CA ASP A 171 -25.95 -9.52 20.93
C ASP A 171 -24.84 -8.57 20.43
N GLU A 172 -23.79 -9.10 19.81
CA GLU A 172 -22.69 -8.31 19.28
C GLU A 172 -23.02 -7.79 17.87
N PRO A 173 -22.87 -6.48 17.61
CA PRO A 173 -23.18 -5.92 16.30
C PRO A 173 -22.19 -6.42 15.25
N VAL A 174 -22.72 -6.71 14.06
CA VAL A 174 -21.94 -7.11 12.88
C VAL A 174 -21.97 -5.98 11.87
N TYR A 175 -20.78 -5.58 11.40
CA TYR A 175 -20.63 -4.60 10.33
C TYR A 175 -19.81 -5.25 9.22
N ALA A 176 -20.47 -5.57 8.12
CA ALA A 176 -19.84 -6.26 7.01
C ALA A 176 -20.28 -5.67 5.67
N TYR A 177 -19.36 -5.67 4.72
CA TYR A 177 -19.50 -5.09 3.38
C TYR A 177 -19.03 -6.12 2.37
N ALA A 178 -19.82 -6.43 1.37
CA ALA A 178 -19.56 -7.57 0.52
C ALA A 178 -19.62 -7.23 -0.97
N ALA A 179 -18.92 -8.03 -1.75
CA ALA A 179 -19.05 -8.11 -3.19
C ALA A 179 -19.07 -9.59 -3.58
N THR A 180 -19.91 -9.97 -4.52
CA THR A 180 -20.09 -11.36 -4.95
C THR A 180 -19.69 -11.54 -6.42
N THR A 181 -19.19 -12.72 -6.79
CA THR A 181 -18.98 -13.04 -8.22
C THR A 181 -20.29 -13.36 -8.95
N ASN A 182 -21.34 -13.71 -8.21
CA ASN A 182 -22.64 -14.11 -8.74
C ASN A 182 -23.57 -12.92 -8.90
N VAL A 183 -24.48 -12.99 -9.87
CA VAL A 183 -25.56 -12.02 -10.03
C VAL A 183 -26.63 -12.33 -8.98
N VAL A 184 -26.82 -11.42 -8.04
CA VAL A 184 -27.79 -11.55 -6.94
C VAL A 184 -28.80 -10.41 -7.03
N GLU A 185 -30.08 -10.75 -7.18
CA GLU A 185 -31.17 -9.77 -7.32
C GLU A 185 -31.26 -8.86 -6.10
N ASP A 186 -31.17 -9.43 -4.89
CA ASP A 186 -31.19 -8.68 -3.62
C ASP A 186 -30.06 -7.66 -3.48
N ASN A 187 -28.96 -7.84 -4.23
CA ASN A 187 -27.82 -6.91 -4.29
C ASN A 187 -27.87 -6.00 -5.53
N ASN A 188 -29.06 -5.79 -6.11
CA ASN A 188 -29.28 -5.01 -7.31
C ASN A 188 -28.44 -5.52 -8.50
N ASN A 189 -28.29 -6.84 -8.62
CA ASN A 189 -27.52 -7.51 -9.67
C ASN A 189 -26.05 -7.08 -9.77
N ARG A 190 -25.49 -6.47 -8.70
CA ARG A 190 -24.09 -6.03 -8.66
C ARG A 190 -23.15 -7.21 -8.43
N THR A 191 -22.04 -7.22 -9.17
CA THR A 191 -20.97 -8.22 -9.04
C THR A 191 -19.63 -7.55 -8.74
N ILE A 192 -18.65 -8.33 -8.29
CA ILE A 192 -17.28 -7.87 -8.03
C ILE A 192 -16.45 -7.64 -9.31
N TRP A 193 -16.89 -8.15 -10.45
CA TRP A 193 -16.11 -8.14 -11.70
C TRP A 193 -15.69 -6.74 -12.18
N PRO A 194 -16.53 -5.69 -12.11
CA PRO A 194 -16.09 -4.33 -12.41
C PRO A 194 -14.94 -3.86 -11.53
N PHE A 195 -14.99 -4.14 -10.22
CA PHE A 195 -13.90 -3.81 -9.31
C PHE A 195 -12.61 -4.56 -9.64
N VAL A 196 -12.70 -5.82 -10.07
CA VAL A 196 -11.52 -6.58 -10.49
C VAL A 196 -10.97 -6.08 -11.83
N LEU A 197 -11.81 -5.97 -12.85
CA LEU A 197 -11.40 -5.75 -14.25
C LEU A 197 -11.20 -4.28 -14.61
N VAL A 198 -11.83 -3.35 -13.91
CA VAL A 198 -11.75 -1.90 -14.21
C VAL A 198 -10.84 -1.18 -13.20
N ALA A 199 -10.87 -1.58 -11.92
CA ALA A 199 -10.07 -0.92 -10.90
C ALA A 199 -8.78 -1.67 -10.58
N THR A 200 -8.88 -2.91 -10.09
CA THR A 200 -7.74 -3.62 -9.51
C THR A 200 -6.72 -4.02 -10.57
N LEU A 201 -7.12 -4.75 -11.61
CA LEU A 201 -6.21 -5.24 -12.64
C LEU A 201 -5.59 -4.09 -13.46
N PRO A 202 -6.34 -3.09 -13.96
CA PRO A 202 -5.75 -1.98 -14.70
C PRO A 202 -4.83 -1.11 -13.85
N SER A 203 -5.21 -0.79 -12.60
CA SER A 203 -4.32 -0.02 -11.71
C SER A 203 -3.00 -0.74 -11.45
N TYR A 204 -3.05 -2.06 -11.29
CA TYR A 204 -1.86 -2.89 -11.10
C TYR A 204 -0.97 -2.90 -12.35
N VAL A 205 -1.56 -3.14 -13.52
CA VAL A 205 -0.85 -3.17 -14.81
C VAL A 205 -0.24 -1.80 -15.13
N TRP A 206 -0.98 -0.72 -14.96
CA TRP A 206 -0.49 0.64 -15.18
C TRP A 206 0.64 0.99 -14.22
N SER A 207 0.45 0.74 -12.92
CA SER A 207 1.46 1.05 -11.91
C SER A 207 2.75 0.26 -12.14
N TYR A 208 2.68 -1.07 -12.25
CA TYR A 208 3.87 -1.88 -12.44
C TYR A 208 4.49 -1.71 -13.83
N GLY A 209 3.69 -1.46 -14.87
CA GLY A 209 4.17 -1.12 -16.20
C GLY A 209 5.01 0.17 -16.19
N ALA A 210 4.48 1.25 -15.61
CA ALA A 210 5.21 2.50 -15.48
C ALA A 210 6.47 2.36 -14.62
N PHE A 211 6.38 1.61 -13.52
CA PHE A 211 7.52 1.31 -12.65
C PHE A 211 8.64 0.56 -13.39
N ILE A 212 8.31 -0.50 -14.14
CA ILE A 212 9.29 -1.28 -14.91
C ILE A 212 9.92 -0.42 -16.01
N ILE A 213 9.11 0.28 -16.80
CA ILE A 213 9.60 1.14 -17.89
C ILE A 213 10.54 2.22 -17.34
N THR A 214 10.13 2.94 -16.30
CA THR A 214 10.95 4.01 -15.71
C THR A 214 12.23 3.48 -15.08
N THR A 215 12.17 2.33 -14.40
CA THR A 215 13.35 1.62 -13.86
C THR A 215 14.34 1.28 -14.97
N MET A 216 13.87 0.75 -16.10
CA MET A 216 14.72 0.45 -17.26
C MET A 216 15.34 1.71 -17.87
N LEU A 217 14.58 2.80 -17.98
CA LEU A 217 15.09 4.08 -18.48
C LEU A 217 16.16 4.68 -17.55
N ILE A 218 15.96 4.63 -16.24
CA ILE A 218 16.96 5.04 -15.24
C ILE A 218 18.20 4.17 -15.35
N TYR A 219 18.04 2.85 -15.44
CA TYR A 219 19.16 1.93 -15.56
C TYR A 219 20.01 2.22 -16.81
N ARG A 220 19.36 2.45 -17.96
CA ARG A 220 20.03 2.85 -19.20
C ARG A 220 20.77 4.17 -19.02
N ALA A 221 20.12 5.21 -18.50
CA ALA A 221 20.74 6.51 -18.26
C ALA A 221 21.96 6.43 -17.32
N LEU A 222 21.93 5.57 -16.30
CA LEU A 222 23.06 5.36 -15.37
C LEU A 222 24.21 4.52 -15.94
N ARG A 223 24.03 3.93 -17.13
CA ARG A 223 25.05 3.18 -17.87
C ARG A 223 25.67 3.97 -19.01
N THR A 224 24.97 4.95 -19.58
CA THR A 224 25.50 5.76 -20.68
C THR A 224 26.50 6.79 -20.16
N ASP A 225 27.69 6.84 -20.75
CA ASP A 225 28.78 7.76 -20.33
C ASP A 225 28.47 9.25 -20.55
N GLY A 226 27.35 9.57 -21.20
CA GLY A 226 26.91 10.95 -21.47
C GLY A 226 26.31 11.71 -20.28
N VAL A 227 26.10 11.06 -19.13
CA VAL A 227 25.53 11.72 -17.95
C VAL A 227 26.63 12.42 -17.15
N GLN A 228 26.66 13.76 -17.22
CA GLN A 228 27.59 14.63 -16.49
C GLN A 228 27.28 14.68 -14.97
N LEU A 229 27.32 13.53 -14.30
CA LEU A 229 27.17 13.44 -12.85
C LEU A 229 28.51 13.09 -12.21
N THR A 230 28.75 13.64 -11.02
CA THR A 230 29.90 13.24 -10.22
C THR A 230 29.82 11.76 -9.85
N LYS A 231 30.97 11.08 -9.73
CA LYS A 231 31.06 9.67 -9.30
C LYS A 231 30.26 9.41 -8.01
N LYS A 232 30.26 10.38 -7.09
CA LYS A 232 29.48 10.34 -5.84
C LYS A 232 27.97 10.31 -6.11
N THR A 233 27.46 11.22 -6.94
CA THR A 233 26.03 11.30 -7.29
C THR A 233 25.57 10.06 -8.04
N LEU A 234 26.36 9.59 -9.00
CA LEU A 234 26.04 8.38 -9.78
C LEU A 234 25.96 7.13 -8.89
N MET A 235 26.87 6.98 -7.92
CA MET A 235 26.80 5.91 -6.93
C MET A 235 25.53 6.02 -6.05
N MET A 236 25.15 7.24 -5.66
CA MET A 236 23.93 7.48 -4.90
C MET A 236 22.68 7.10 -5.69
N GLN A 237 22.59 7.51 -6.96
CA GLN A 237 21.48 7.21 -7.85
C GLN A 237 21.30 5.70 -8.08
N ARG A 238 22.40 4.96 -8.28
CA ARG A 238 22.37 3.48 -8.38
C ARG A 238 21.87 2.82 -7.11
N ARG A 239 22.27 3.32 -5.92
CA ARG A 239 21.80 2.79 -4.64
C ARG A 239 20.32 3.06 -4.44
N PHE A 240 19.87 4.25 -4.80
CA PHE A 240 18.48 4.62 -4.71
C PHE A 240 17.62 3.79 -5.67
N LEU A 241 18.06 3.55 -6.91
CA LEU A 241 17.37 2.64 -7.83
C LEU A 241 17.18 1.25 -7.22
N LYS A 242 18.22 0.67 -6.61
CA LYS A 242 18.12 -0.62 -5.91
C LYS A 242 17.09 -0.61 -4.78
N MET A 243 17.02 0.50 -4.04
CA MET A 243 16.03 0.68 -2.97
C MET A 243 14.61 0.76 -3.55
N GLN A 244 14.41 1.52 -4.62
CA GLN A 244 13.10 1.61 -5.29
C GLN A 244 12.66 0.27 -5.86
N VAL A 245 13.57 -0.47 -6.49
CA VAL A 245 13.31 -1.84 -6.95
C VAL A 245 12.81 -2.68 -5.79
N LEU A 246 13.56 -2.71 -4.69
CA LEU A 246 13.16 -3.48 -3.51
C LEU A 246 11.80 -3.04 -2.96
N GLN A 247 11.56 -1.73 -2.78
CA GLN A 247 10.30 -1.19 -2.27
C GLN A 247 9.11 -1.48 -3.19
N GLY A 248 9.28 -1.35 -4.50
CA GLY A 248 8.23 -1.62 -5.48
C GLY A 248 7.83 -3.10 -5.54
N PHE A 249 8.77 -4.00 -5.24
CA PHE A 249 8.49 -5.44 -5.15
C PHE A 249 7.99 -5.89 -3.77
N VAL A 250 8.04 -5.07 -2.71
CA VAL A 250 7.55 -5.48 -1.38
C VAL A 250 6.07 -5.90 -1.41
N PRO A 251 5.12 -5.12 -1.97
CA PRO A 251 3.72 -5.55 -2.01
C PRO A 251 3.53 -6.87 -2.76
N LEU A 252 4.23 -7.05 -3.88
CA LEU A 252 4.24 -8.30 -4.66
C LEU A 252 4.75 -9.49 -3.83
N LEU A 253 5.84 -9.33 -3.10
CA LEU A 253 6.45 -10.41 -2.33
C LEU A 253 5.62 -10.79 -1.09
N VAL A 254 5.05 -9.80 -0.41
CA VAL A 254 4.28 -10.00 0.82
C VAL A 254 2.86 -10.51 0.52
N CYS A 255 2.22 -9.95 -0.52
CA CYS A 255 0.84 -10.28 -0.86
C CYS A 255 0.72 -11.34 -1.97
N GLY A 256 1.77 -11.63 -2.73
CA GLY A 256 1.68 -12.47 -3.94
C GLY A 256 1.08 -13.86 -3.67
N PHE A 257 1.58 -14.57 -2.66
CA PHE A 257 1.03 -15.87 -2.28
C PHE A 257 -0.41 -15.79 -1.75
N PRO A 258 -0.73 -14.96 -0.73
CA PRO A 258 -2.10 -14.80 -0.25
C PRO A 258 -3.09 -14.39 -1.34
N VAL A 259 -2.73 -13.42 -2.19
CA VAL A 259 -3.58 -12.94 -3.29
C VAL A 259 -3.82 -14.06 -4.29
N THR A 260 -2.79 -14.85 -4.63
CA THR A 260 -2.94 -15.97 -5.56
C THR A 260 -3.88 -17.05 -4.99
N LEU A 261 -3.71 -17.39 -3.70
CA LEU A 261 -4.64 -18.28 -3.02
C LEU A 261 -6.07 -17.73 -3.02
N PHE A 262 -6.21 -16.45 -2.71
CA PHE A 262 -7.50 -15.76 -2.63
C PHE A 262 -8.24 -15.77 -3.97
N ILE A 263 -7.56 -15.39 -5.05
CA ILE A 263 -8.10 -15.41 -6.41
C ILE A 263 -8.42 -16.85 -6.84
N GLY A 264 -7.54 -17.81 -6.55
CA GLY A 264 -7.77 -19.22 -6.86
C GLY A 264 -9.03 -19.76 -6.20
N ASN A 265 -9.27 -19.43 -4.92
CA ASN A 265 -10.48 -19.84 -4.20
C ASN A 265 -11.75 -19.18 -4.76
N ILE A 266 -11.69 -17.89 -5.14
CA ILE A 266 -12.80 -17.20 -5.80
C ILE A 266 -13.15 -17.88 -7.13
N ILE A 267 -12.15 -18.21 -7.95
CA ILE A 267 -12.38 -18.87 -9.25
C ILE A 267 -12.92 -20.30 -9.05
N ALA A 268 -12.41 -21.03 -8.06
CA ALA A 268 -12.85 -22.38 -7.75
C ALA A 268 -14.22 -22.43 -7.03
N GLY A 269 -14.74 -21.28 -6.58
CA GLY A 269 -15.95 -21.21 -5.76
C GLY A 269 -15.79 -21.85 -4.39
N THR A 270 -14.58 -21.87 -3.85
CA THR A 270 -14.27 -22.49 -2.55
C THR A 270 -14.21 -21.46 -1.43
N SER A 271 -14.77 -21.83 -0.28
CA SER A 271 -14.75 -21.01 0.93
C SER A 271 -13.39 -21.11 1.63
N MET A 272 -12.84 -19.95 2.01
CA MET A 272 -11.62 -19.88 2.82
C MET A 272 -11.94 -19.62 4.29
N ASP A 273 -13.10 -19.02 4.57
CA ASP A 273 -13.60 -18.70 5.91
C ASP A 273 -12.53 -17.99 6.75
N ARG A 274 -12.19 -18.53 7.92
CA ARG A 274 -11.16 -17.97 8.81
C ARG A 274 -9.77 -17.96 8.20
N SER A 275 -9.49 -18.83 7.22
CA SER A 275 -8.18 -18.87 6.54
C SER A 275 -7.94 -17.63 5.67
N SER A 276 -8.99 -16.87 5.32
CA SER A 276 -8.84 -15.57 4.67
C SER A 276 -8.08 -14.55 5.53
N ILE A 277 -7.87 -14.82 6.83
CA ILE A 277 -7.01 -14.00 7.70
C ILE A 277 -5.59 -13.83 7.14
N ILE A 278 -5.07 -14.83 6.41
CA ILE A 278 -3.74 -14.78 5.79
C ILE A 278 -3.64 -13.59 4.82
N MET A 279 -4.70 -13.33 4.06
CA MET A 279 -4.76 -12.17 3.15
C MET A 279 -4.71 -10.85 3.92
N THR A 280 -5.46 -10.78 5.03
CA THR A 280 -5.51 -9.60 5.91
C THR A 280 -4.14 -9.30 6.52
N CYS A 281 -3.49 -10.30 7.12
CA CYS A 281 -2.15 -10.17 7.68
C CYS A 281 -1.15 -9.70 6.62
N SER A 282 -1.19 -10.26 5.42
CA SER A 282 -0.26 -9.84 4.37
C SER A 282 -0.47 -8.40 3.91
N ILE A 283 -1.71 -7.95 3.74
CA ILE A 283 -1.99 -6.56 3.37
C ILE A 283 -1.43 -5.61 4.44
N PHE A 284 -1.68 -5.87 5.73
CA PHE A 284 -1.25 -4.98 6.80
C PHE A 284 0.23 -5.10 7.17
N ALA A 285 0.89 -6.21 6.81
CA ALA A 285 2.33 -6.35 6.91
C ALA A 285 3.09 -5.49 5.88
N VAL A 286 2.49 -5.13 4.74
CA VAL A 286 3.17 -4.34 3.68
C VAL A 286 3.73 -3.01 4.21
N PRO A 287 2.96 -2.15 4.90
CA PRO A 287 3.49 -0.92 5.51
C PRO A 287 4.67 -1.14 6.46
N ILE A 288 4.70 -2.25 7.20
CA ILE A 288 5.79 -2.60 8.12
C ILE A 288 7.05 -2.91 7.31
N VAL A 289 6.96 -3.83 6.34
CA VAL A 289 8.09 -4.25 5.52
C VAL A 289 8.64 -3.08 4.70
N GLN A 290 7.77 -2.26 4.11
CA GLN A 290 8.17 -1.05 3.38
C GLN A 290 8.92 -0.05 4.29
N ALA A 291 8.47 0.13 5.53
CA ALA A 291 9.14 1.00 6.49
C ALA A 291 10.51 0.46 6.90
N LEU A 292 10.66 -0.85 7.10
CA LEU A 292 11.95 -1.49 7.41
C LEU A 292 12.97 -1.34 6.27
N VAL A 293 12.52 -1.50 5.02
CA VAL A 293 13.35 -1.24 3.83
C VAL A 293 13.79 0.22 3.79
N SER A 294 12.86 1.15 4.01
CA SER A 294 13.12 2.60 4.08
C SER A 294 14.12 2.94 5.19
N LEU A 295 13.95 2.36 6.37
CA LEU A 295 14.82 2.57 7.52
C LEU A 295 16.25 2.09 7.24
N THR A 296 16.40 0.94 6.59
CA THR A 296 17.70 0.39 6.20
C THR A 296 18.41 1.34 5.25
N PHE A 297 17.69 1.91 4.29
CA PHE A 297 18.24 2.91 3.37
C PHE A 297 18.66 4.18 4.12
N VAL A 298 17.76 4.75 4.93
CA VAL A 298 18.06 5.95 5.73
C VAL A 298 19.31 5.69 6.57
N ARG A 299 19.39 4.58 7.32
CA ARG A 299 20.56 4.23 8.14
C ARG A 299 21.87 4.19 7.33
N ARG A 300 21.87 3.56 6.15
CA ARG A 300 23.05 3.42 5.30
C ARG A 300 23.58 4.74 4.75
N MET A 301 22.74 5.77 4.60
CA MET A 301 23.23 7.10 4.19
C MET A 301 24.14 7.77 5.22
N LYS A 302 24.01 7.47 6.53
CA LYS A 302 24.80 8.12 7.60
C LYS A 302 26.28 7.71 7.55
N ARG A 303 26.54 6.40 7.50
CA ARG A 303 27.89 5.85 7.68
C ARG A 303 28.92 6.42 6.69
N LYS A 304 28.49 6.85 5.50
CA LYS A 304 29.42 7.31 4.47
C LYS A 304 29.91 8.74 4.68
N THR A 305 29.08 9.62 5.23
CA THR A 305 29.49 11.01 5.53
C THR A 305 30.58 11.04 6.60
N ASP A 306 30.43 10.21 7.64
CA ASP A 306 31.38 10.12 8.75
C ASP A 306 32.74 9.57 8.28
N SER A 307 32.76 8.57 7.38
CA SER A 307 33.99 8.00 6.81
C SER A 307 34.74 8.96 5.85
N GLU A 308 34.02 9.79 5.10
CA GLU A 308 34.64 10.78 4.21
C GLU A 308 35.32 11.89 5.05
N GLN A 309 34.68 12.35 6.13
CA GLN A 309 35.28 13.35 7.04
C GLN A 309 36.53 12.83 7.75
N SER A 310 36.51 11.60 8.27
CA SER A 310 37.69 11.02 8.95
C SER A 310 38.90 10.89 8.01
N SER A 311 38.68 10.57 6.73
CA SER A 311 39.75 10.44 5.74
C SER A 311 40.42 11.77 5.35
N SER A 312 39.67 12.88 5.43
CA SER A 312 40.20 14.21 5.07
C SER A 312 41.05 14.85 6.17
N THR A 313 40.87 14.43 7.42
CA THR A 313 41.55 15.03 8.59
C THR A 313 42.95 14.44 8.81
N GLY A 314 43.23 13.22 8.31
CA GLY A 314 44.52 12.55 8.44
C GLY A 314 45.55 12.84 7.33
N ARG A 315 45.34 13.85 6.50
CA ARG A 315 46.27 14.26 5.42
C ARG A 315 46.82 15.68 5.60
N ARG A 316 46.80 16.21 6.82
CA ARG A 316 47.54 17.41 7.21
C ARG A 316 48.70 17.02 8.09
#